data_AF-A0A925G5F5-F1
#
_entry.id   AF-A0A925G5F5-F1
#
_cell.length_a   1.000
_cell.length_b   1.000
_cell.length_c   1.000
_cell.angle_alpha   90.00
_cell.angle_beta   90.00
_cell.angle_gamma   90.00
#
_symmetry.space_group_name_H-M   'P 1'
#
loop_
_entity.id
_entity.type
_entity.pdbx_description
1 polymer ?
#
loop_
_entity_poly.entity_id
_entity_poly.type
_entity_poly.pdbx_seq_one_letter_code
_entity_poly.pdbx_strand_id
1 'polypeptide(L)'
;NKIAEKTPSVNFCIFWDADWLSELLNSTNVGKWDYLNQKTNTLLNASIYNCRSINGTKSTPNLSADILGDWREEVIFRSNDGKELRIFTTTIPAANRFYTFMHDPQYRVSIAWQNVAYNQPPHTSFYIGPEMKTPPKPNITLTKYKGK
;
A
#
# COMPACT_ATOMS: atom_id res chain seq x y z
N ASN A 1 27.16 -13.15 -8.33
CA ASN A 1 26.88 -13.14 -6.87
C ASN A 1 25.40 -13.36 -6.65
N LYS A 2 25.01 -14.52 -6.14
CA LYS A 2 23.62 -14.83 -5.76
C LYS A 2 23.43 -14.42 -4.30
N ILE A 3 22.44 -13.57 -4.03
CA ILE A 3 22.20 -12.99 -2.68
C ILE A 3 21.03 -13.69 -1.97
N ALA A 4 20.15 -14.40 -2.70
CA ALA A 4 19.06 -15.19 -2.13
C ALA A 4 18.68 -16.38 -3.02
N GLU A 5 18.07 -17.41 -2.42
CA GLU A 5 17.54 -18.60 -3.12
C GLU A 5 16.11 -18.40 -3.62
N LYS A 6 15.33 -17.55 -2.94
CA LYS A 6 13.96 -17.21 -3.29
C LYS A 6 13.78 -15.71 -3.24
N THR A 7 12.93 -15.19 -4.12
CA THR A 7 12.58 -13.77 -4.17
C THR A 7 11.09 -13.57 -3.89
N PRO A 8 10.73 -12.51 -3.14
CA PRO A 8 9.35 -12.10 -3.01
C PRO A 8 8.78 -11.60 -4.35
N SER A 9 7.46 -11.44 -4.42
CA SER A 9 6.82 -10.83 -5.60
C SER A 9 7.33 -9.41 -5.82
N VAL A 10 7.54 -9.03 -7.09
CA VAL A 10 7.99 -7.71 -7.49
C VAL A 10 6.86 -6.98 -8.19
N ASN A 11 6.08 -6.21 -7.44
CA ASN A 11 5.02 -5.36 -7.97
C ASN A 11 4.88 -4.12 -7.06
N PHE A 12 4.00 -4.16 -6.05
CA PHE A 12 3.83 -3.07 -5.09
C PHE A 12 4.40 -3.46 -3.73
N CYS A 13 4.93 -2.47 -3.01
CA CYS A 13 5.02 -2.50 -1.56
C CYS A 13 3.75 -1.84 -0.98
N ILE A 14 3.31 -2.29 0.18
CA ILE A 14 2.16 -1.73 0.89
C ILE A 14 2.37 -1.82 2.41
N PHE A 15 2.02 -0.81 3.18
CA PHE A 15 1.95 -0.91 4.64
C PHE A 15 0.59 -1.44 5.08
N TRP A 16 0.52 -2.68 5.56
CA TRP A 16 -0.72 -3.38 5.85
C TRP A 16 -0.81 -3.90 7.29
N ASP A 17 0.26 -4.51 7.80
CA ASP A 17 0.34 -4.90 9.20
C ASP A 17 0.86 -3.75 10.09
N ALA A 18 1.14 -4.06 11.35
CA ALA A 18 1.44 -3.06 12.36
C ALA A 18 2.93 -2.82 12.60
N ASP A 19 3.83 -3.60 11.98
CA ASP A 19 5.27 -3.40 12.16
C ASP A 19 5.82 -2.32 11.21
N TRP A 20 7.15 -2.13 11.21
CA TRP A 20 7.80 -1.07 10.41
C TRP A 20 8.20 -1.52 9.01
N LEU A 21 7.99 -2.78 8.65
CA LEU A 21 8.31 -3.33 7.35
C LEU A 21 7.10 -3.21 6.45
N SER A 22 7.33 -2.93 5.17
CA SER A 22 6.28 -2.99 4.17
C SER A 22 5.99 -4.43 3.75
N GLU A 23 4.73 -4.71 3.46
CA GLU A 23 4.25 -5.94 2.84
C GLU A 23 4.34 -5.85 1.32
N LEU A 24 4.05 -6.97 0.68
CA LEU A 24 4.05 -7.15 -0.76
C LEU A 24 2.60 -7.17 -1.25
N LEU A 25 2.29 -6.34 -2.25
CA LEU A 25 1.02 -6.35 -2.96
C LEU A 25 1.24 -6.81 -4.40
N ASN A 26 0.59 -7.91 -4.78
CA ASN A 26 0.63 -8.41 -6.15
C ASN A 26 -0.67 -9.14 -6.51
N SER A 27 -1.25 -8.79 -7.67
CA SER A 27 -2.58 -9.27 -8.05
C SER A 27 -3.61 -8.86 -6.98
N THR A 28 -4.33 -9.82 -6.41
CA THR A 28 -5.33 -9.61 -5.36
C THR A 28 -4.83 -10.05 -3.98
N ASN A 29 -3.51 -10.19 -3.80
CA ASN A 29 -2.92 -10.66 -2.56
C ASN A 29 -2.03 -9.59 -1.91
N VAL A 30 -2.19 -9.44 -0.60
CA VAL A 30 -1.21 -8.79 0.28
C VAL A 30 -0.51 -9.88 1.08
N GLY A 31 0.82 -9.88 1.11
CA GLY A 31 1.60 -10.87 1.82
C GLY A 31 2.83 -10.31 2.51
N LYS A 32 3.21 -10.90 3.63
CA LYS A 32 4.43 -10.58 4.39
C LYS A 32 5.57 -11.47 3.94
N TRP A 33 6.74 -10.89 3.69
CA TRP A 33 7.96 -11.67 3.47
C TRP A 33 8.52 -12.17 4.81
N ASP A 34 8.51 -13.48 5.01
CA ASP A 34 9.23 -14.16 6.07
C ASP A 34 10.68 -14.36 5.62
N TYR A 35 11.53 -13.41 6.02
CA TYR A 35 12.93 -13.36 5.61
C TYR A 35 13.77 -14.50 6.22
N LEU A 36 13.33 -15.12 7.32
CA LEU A 36 14.02 -16.25 7.94
C LEU A 36 13.78 -17.54 7.15
N ASN A 37 12.52 -17.79 6.77
CA ASN A 37 12.13 -19.00 6.04
C ASN A 37 12.10 -18.83 4.52
N GLN A 38 12.40 -17.62 4.03
CA GLN A 38 12.40 -17.23 2.62
C GLN A 38 11.07 -17.59 1.92
N LYS A 39 9.95 -17.18 2.51
CA LYS A 39 8.60 -17.43 1.97
C LYS A 39 7.70 -16.21 2.16
N THR A 40 6.68 -16.09 1.31
CA THR A 40 5.63 -15.08 1.50
C THR A 40 4.45 -15.72 2.23
N ASN A 41 4.05 -15.14 3.36
CA ASN A 41 2.85 -15.51 4.10
C ASN A 41 1.71 -14.56 3.70
N THR A 42 0.59 -15.09 3.22
CA THR A 42 -0.56 -14.26 2.80
C THR A 42 -1.28 -13.65 4.01
N LEU A 43 -1.51 -12.34 3.97
CA LEU A 43 -2.30 -11.59 4.96
C LEU A 43 -3.71 -11.25 4.45
N LEU A 44 -3.85 -10.98 3.16
CA LEU A 44 -5.13 -10.79 2.48
C LEU A 44 -5.11 -11.54 1.16
N ASN A 45 -6.17 -12.30 0.89
CA ASN A 45 -6.48 -12.81 -0.44
C ASN A 45 -7.84 -12.25 -0.87
N ALA A 46 -7.84 -11.14 -1.61
CA ALA A 46 -9.07 -10.47 -2.02
C ALA A 46 -9.87 -11.27 -3.06
N SER A 47 -9.27 -12.26 -3.73
CA SER A 47 -9.99 -13.09 -4.72
C SER A 47 -11.15 -13.89 -4.11
N ILE A 48 -11.08 -14.25 -2.81
CA ILE A 48 -12.17 -14.93 -2.09
C ILE A 48 -13.42 -14.05 -1.96
N TYR A 49 -13.24 -12.74 -2.12
CA TYR A 49 -14.31 -11.75 -2.19
C TYR A 49 -14.58 -11.33 -3.63
N ASN A 50 -14.41 -12.22 -4.62
CA ASN A 50 -14.70 -11.97 -6.02
C ASN A 50 -14.00 -10.72 -6.60
N CYS A 51 -12.84 -10.33 -6.08
CA CYS A 51 -12.05 -9.23 -6.59
C CYS A 51 -11.10 -9.66 -7.70
N ARG A 52 -10.75 -8.71 -8.58
CA ARG A 52 -9.76 -8.90 -9.64
C ARG A 52 -8.80 -7.73 -9.73
N SER A 53 -7.52 -8.03 -9.98
CA SER A 53 -6.53 -7.03 -10.38
C SER A 53 -6.77 -6.52 -11.81
N ILE A 54 -6.14 -5.40 -12.16
CA ILE A 54 -6.25 -4.78 -13.48
C ILE A 54 -4.92 -4.88 -14.26
N ASN A 55 -4.95 -4.40 -15.52
CA ASN A 55 -3.76 -4.24 -16.37
C ASN A 55 -3.02 -5.54 -16.76
N GLY A 56 -3.75 -6.66 -16.86
CA GLY A 56 -3.21 -7.94 -17.35
C GLY A 56 -2.08 -8.47 -16.47
N THR A 57 -0.91 -8.76 -17.07
CA THR A 57 0.26 -9.27 -16.36
C THR A 57 0.86 -8.27 -15.37
N LYS A 58 0.54 -6.96 -15.50
CA LYS A 58 0.93 -5.96 -14.50
C LYS A 58 0.22 -6.19 -13.16
N SER A 59 -0.98 -6.77 -13.18
CA SER A 59 -1.68 -7.27 -11.98
C SER A 59 -1.74 -6.25 -10.84
N THR A 60 -2.05 -4.99 -11.16
CA THR A 60 -2.08 -3.88 -10.20
C THR A 60 -3.47 -3.79 -9.53
N PRO A 61 -3.59 -3.19 -8.34
CA PRO A 61 -4.88 -2.81 -7.78
C PRO A 61 -5.53 -1.68 -8.62
N ASN A 62 -6.80 -1.38 -8.34
CA ASN A 62 -7.40 -0.14 -8.81
C ASN A 62 -6.76 1.08 -8.12
N LEU A 63 -6.43 0.94 -6.83
CA LEU A 63 -5.66 1.91 -6.03
C LEU A 63 -5.06 1.21 -4.80
N SER A 64 -3.83 1.57 -4.42
CA SER A 64 -3.26 1.30 -3.09
C SER A 64 -2.93 2.64 -2.44
N ALA A 65 -3.56 2.97 -1.32
CA ALA A 65 -3.36 4.24 -0.63
C ALA A 65 -3.95 4.24 0.79
N ASP A 66 -3.28 4.85 1.77
CA ASP A 66 -3.90 5.43 2.96
C ASP A 66 -4.96 6.46 2.53
N ILE A 67 -6.24 6.12 2.67
CA ILE A 67 -7.36 7.00 2.35
C ILE A 67 -8.38 7.09 3.48
N LEU A 68 -8.31 6.16 4.44
CA LEU A 68 -9.20 6.05 5.59
C LEU A 68 -8.38 5.60 6.82
N GLY A 69 -8.95 5.76 8.01
CA GLY A 69 -8.38 5.17 9.22
C GLY A 69 -7.07 5.82 9.67
N ASP A 70 -6.06 4.99 9.94
CA ASP A 70 -4.75 5.44 10.42
C ASP A 70 -3.75 5.65 9.27
N TRP A 71 -2.51 5.18 9.39
CA TRP A 71 -1.43 5.42 8.44
C TRP A 71 -1.26 4.27 7.44
N ARG A 72 -1.86 3.11 7.73
CA ARG A 72 -1.75 1.93 6.88
C ARG A 72 -2.63 2.08 5.67
N GLU A 73 -2.23 1.44 4.60
CA GLU A 73 -2.80 1.67 3.28
C GLU A 73 -4.02 0.78 3.04
N GLU A 74 -5.09 1.37 2.53
CA GLU A 74 -6.18 0.61 1.91
C GLU A 74 -5.76 0.11 0.52
N VAL A 75 -6.39 -0.99 0.11
CA VAL A 75 -6.34 -1.45 -1.28
C VAL A 75 -7.74 -1.53 -1.88
N ILE A 76 -7.89 -0.99 -3.09
CA ILE A 76 -9.13 -0.99 -3.85
C ILE A 76 -9.00 -1.97 -5.02
N PHE A 77 -9.99 -2.84 -5.15
CA PHE A 77 -10.13 -3.73 -6.29
C PHE A 77 -11.54 -3.65 -6.89
N ARG A 78 -11.66 -3.85 -8.19
CA ARG A 78 -12.93 -4.13 -8.84
C ARG A 78 -13.44 -5.53 -8.50
N SER A 79 -14.76 -5.69 -8.50
CA SER A 79 -15.38 -7.02 -8.59
C SER A 79 -15.05 -7.69 -9.93
N ASN A 80 -15.19 -9.01 -9.99
CA ASN A 80 -14.98 -9.81 -11.20
C ASN A 80 -15.82 -9.30 -12.38
N ASP A 81 -17.09 -8.99 -12.13
CA ASP A 81 -18.02 -8.45 -13.12
C ASP A 81 -17.83 -6.93 -13.39
N GLY A 82 -16.97 -6.26 -12.61
CA GLY A 82 -16.65 -4.84 -12.78
C GLY A 82 -17.74 -3.86 -12.34
N LYS A 83 -18.75 -4.32 -11.59
CA LYS A 83 -19.87 -3.47 -11.12
C LYS A 83 -19.60 -2.75 -9.81
N GLU A 84 -18.64 -3.22 -9.03
CA GLU A 84 -18.33 -2.68 -7.70
C GLU A 84 -16.84 -2.40 -7.57
N LEU A 85 -16.51 -1.39 -6.76
CA LEU A 85 -15.19 -1.24 -6.15
C LEU A 85 -15.30 -1.67 -4.69
N ARG A 86 -14.35 -2.50 -4.25
CA ARG A 86 -14.25 -2.98 -2.87
C ARG A 86 -12.98 -2.42 -2.26
N ILE A 87 -13.15 -1.70 -1.15
CA ILE A 87 -12.07 -1.09 -0.38
C ILE A 87 -11.78 -2.04 0.78
N PHE A 88 -10.53 -2.47 0.89
CA PHE A 88 -10.06 -3.28 2.00
C PHE A 88 -9.16 -2.40 2.88
N THR A 89 -9.47 -2.36 4.17
CA THR A 89 -8.63 -1.75 5.20
C THR A 89 -8.19 -2.84 6.18
N THR A 90 -7.03 -2.64 6.81
CA THR A 90 -6.48 -3.60 7.77
C THR A 90 -7.22 -3.55 9.10
N THR A 91 -7.42 -4.71 9.72
CA THR A 91 -7.99 -4.84 11.07
C THR A 91 -6.96 -5.32 12.09
N ILE A 92 -5.70 -5.45 11.68
CA ILE A 92 -4.60 -5.81 12.57
C ILE A 92 -4.41 -4.64 13.56
N PRO A 93 -4.36 -4.86 14.88
CA PRO A 93 -4.13 -3.75 15.82
C PRO A 93 -2.71 -3.19 15.70
N ALA A 94 -2.57 -1.87 15.79
CA ALA A 94 -1.30 -1.17 15.76
C ALA A 94 -1.12 -0.30 17.02
N ALA A 95 0.10 -0.25 17.54
CA ALA A 95 0.47 0.60 18.69
C ALA A 95 1.28 1.84 18.28
N ASN A 96 1.73 1.89 17.03
CA ASN A 96 2.42 3.02 16.43
C ASN A 96 1.43 4.00 15.79
N ARG A 97 1.89 5.23 15.60
CA ARG A 97 1.09 6.30 14.99
C ARG A 97 1.96 7.18 14.10
N PHE A 98 1.46 7.42 12.90
CA PHE A 98 1.96 8.47 12.01
C PHE A 98 0.85 9.44 11.68
N TYR A 99 1.22 10.58 11.10
CA TYR A 99 0.26 11.33 10.30
C TYR A 99 -0.14 10.49 9.09
N THR A 100 -1.39 10.63 8.63
CA THR A 100 -1.80 10.05 7.35
C THR A 100 -0.77 10.37 6.27
N PHE A 101 -0.39 9.37 5.48
CA PHE A 101 0.55 9.52 4.39
C PHE A 101 0.00 10.43 3.30
N MET A 102 -1.32 10.68 3.25
CA MET A 102 -1.88 11.70 2.36
C MET A 102 -1.49 13.14 2.73
N HIS A 103 -0.90 13.35 3.90
CA HIS A 103 -0.26 14.61 4.28
C HIS A 103 1.26 14.62 4.04
N ASP A 104 1.87 13.51 3.64
CA ASP A 104 3.25 13.47 3.17
C ASP A 104 3.29 13.92 1.69
N PRO A 105 4.10 14.94 1.34
CA PRO A 105 4.06 15.52 -0.01
C PRO A 105 4.52 14.56 -1.11
N GLN A 106 5.51 13.70 -0.84
CA GLN A 106 6.01 12.73 -1.82
C GLN A 106 4.98 11.61 -2.04
N TYR A 107 4.44 11.06 -0.96
CA TYR A 107 3.43 10.03 -1.00
C TYR A 107 2.15 10.52 -1.68
N ARG A 108 1.66 11.72 -1.29
CA ARG A 108 0.43 12.29 -1.85
C ARG A 108 0.53 12.56 -3.34
N VAL A 109 1.69 13.01 -3.83
CA VAL A 109 1.96 13.15 -5.27
C VAL A 109 2.03 11.78 -5.93
N SER A 110 2.58 10.78 -5.24
CA SER A 110 2.63 9.40 -5.73
C SER A 110 1.25 8.78 -5.96
N ILE A 111 0.31 9.03 -5.05
CA ILE A 111 -1.08 8.65 -5.26
C ILE A 111 -1.69 9.34 -6.48
N ALA A 112 -1.33 10.61 -6.75
CA ALA A 112 -1.84 11.34 -7.90
C ALA A 112 -1.34 10.79 -9.25
N TRP A 113 -0.10 10.26 -9.30
CA TRP A 113 0.43 9.65 -10.52
C TRP A 113 0.30 8.12 -10.57
N GLN A 114 -0.18 7.45 -9.53
CA GLN A 114 -0.25 5.97 -9.46
C GLN A 114 -0.94 5.35 -10.68
N ASN A 115 -1.92 6.03 -11.30
CA ASN A 115 -2.64 5.55 -12.49
C ASN A 115 -1.87 5.71 -13.82
N VAL A 116 -0.69 6.33 -13.81
CA VAL A 116 0.05 6.71 -15.02
C VAL A 116 0.87 5.52 -15.52
N ALA A 117 0.69 5.19 -16.81
CA ALA A 117 1.45 4.15 -17.52
C ALA A 117 1.43 2.79 -16.80
N TYR A 118 2.60 2.31 -16.35
CA TYR A 118 2.70 1.12 -15.50
C TYR A 118 2.73 1.58 -14.05
N ASN A 119 1.59 1.42 -13.36
CA ASN A 119 1.40 1.87 -11.99
C ASN A 119 2.56 1.42 -11.10
N GLN A 120 3.08 2.33 -10.27
CA GLN A 120 4.14 2.05 -9.29
C GLN A 120 3.62 2.35 -7.87
N PRO A 121 4.13 1.65 -6.84
CA PRO A 121 3.76 1.90 -5.46
C PRO A 121 4.17 3.30 -5.01
N PRO A 122 3.41 3.92 -4.08
CA PRO A 122 3.83 5.18 -3.47
C PRO A 122 4.98 4.97 -2.48
N HIS A 123 5.73 6.04 -2.23
CA HIS A 123 6.76 6.07 -1.18
C HIS A 123 6.62 7.35 -0.36
N THR A 124 6.94 7.27 0.93
CA THR A 124 7.00 8.42 1.84
C THR A 124 8.26 9.25 1.62
N SER A 125 8.21 10.54 1.95
CA SER A 125 9.41 11.41 1.90
C SER A 125 10.46 11.11 2.99
N PHE A 126 10.08 10.30 3.98
CA PHE A 126 10.91 9.88 5.10
C PHE A 126 11.01 8.34 5.16
N TYR A 127 12.08 7.86 5.77
CA TYR A 127 12.31 6.43 5.97
C TYR A 127 11.35 5.85 7.01
N ILE A 128 10.72 4.72 6.68
CA ILE A 128 9.95 3.87 7.60
C ILE A 128 10.63 2.52 7.65
N GLY A 129 10.98 2.08 8.86
CA GLY A 129 11.68 0.83 9.07
C GLY A 129 12.33 0.75 10.45
N PRO A 130 13.01 -0.36 10.74
CA PRO A 130 13.79 -0.50 11.96
C PRO A 130 14.72 0.71 12.17
N GLU A 131 14.81 1.18 13.42
CA GLU A 131 15.67 2.32 13.81
C GLU A 131 15.31 3.67 13.16
N MET A 132 14.10 3.80 12.62
CA MET A 132 13.65 5.09 12.09
C MET A 132 13.61 6.19 13.16
N LYS A 133 13.91 7.42 12.73
CA LYS A 133 13.68 8.62 13.54
C LYS A 133 12.19 8.96 13.52
N THR A 134 11.73 9.69 14.54
CA THR A 134 10.38 10.27 14.54
C THR A 134 10.17 11.11 13.28
N PRO A 135 9.15 10.80 12.44
CA PRO A 135 8.91 11.59 11.23
C PRO A 135 8.56 13.03 11.57
N PRO A 136 8.95 13.99 10.72
CA PRO A 136 8.61 15.39 10.93
C PRO A 136 7.09 15.58 10.86
N LYS A 137 6.59 16.55 11.63
CA LYS A 137 5.22 17.04 11.43
C LYS A 137 5.09 17.60 9.99
N PRO A 138 4.06 17.21 9.22
CA PRO A 138 3.85 17.75 7.88
C PRO A 138 3.79 19.28 7.86
N ASN A 139 4.61 19.90 7.02
CA ASN A 139 4.59 21.35 6.79
C ASN A 139 3.62 21.68 5.65
N ILE A 140 2.32 21.62 5.95
CA ILE A 140 1.25 21.84 4.98
C ILE A 140 0.26 22.90 5.47
N THR A 141 -0.39 23.55 4.52
CA THR A 141 -1.52 24.45 4.78
C THR A 141 -2.76 23.93 4.09
N LEU A 142 -3.88 23.85 4.81
CA LEU A 142 -5.15 23.45 4.22
C LEU A 142 -5.71 24.57 3.36
N THR A 143 -5.97 24.27 2.09
CA THR A 143 -6.65 25.19 1.19
C THR A 143 -8.15 25.16 1.49
N LYS A 144 -8.71 26.32 1.85
CA LYS A 144 -10.17 26.44 2.01
C LYS A 144 -10.83 26.30 0.65
N TYR A 145 -11.81 25.40 0.55
CA TYR A 145 -12.67 25.33 -0.63
C TYR A 145 -13.39 26.67 -0.79
N LYS A 146 -13.16 27.36 -1.90
CA LYS A 146 -13.73 28.69 -2.16
C LYS A 146 -15.13 28.64 -2.79
N GLY A 147 -15.72 27.46 -2.96
CA GLY A 147 -16.97 27.32 -3.72
C GLY A 147 -16.76 27.54 -5.22
N LYS A 148 -17.70 27.03 -6.01
CA LYS A 148 -18.06 27.59 -7.32
C LYS A 148 -19.47 28.14 -7.19
#